data_AF-L7ZWC0-F1
#
_entry.id   AF-L7ZWC0-F1
#
_cell.length_a   1.000
_cell.length_b   1.000
_cell.length_c   1.000
_cell.angle_alpha   90.00
_cell.angle_beta   90.00
_cell.angle_gamma   90.00
#
_symmetry.space_group_name_H-M   'P 1'
#
loop_
_entity.id
_entity.type
_entity.pdbx_description
1 polymer ?
#
loop_
_entity_poly.entity_id
_entity_poly.type
_entity_poly.pdbx_seq_one_letter_code
_entity_poly.pdbx_strand_id
1 'polypeptide(L)'
;MLDGHIRPEPIVGQHRIGIDWLGSPILAPLVIALMMAWKFVGYYALLFLSGLESIPKEVYEAAEMDGAVGWKRVWHVTIPMLYPSFYTVTILAVGLMFGIFTEPYVLTGGGPEYATHTWQLEIYNQAFEKLNAGYGTAVAIINSIVTFASIFVFRKVLEKWGGKHGWE
;
A
#
# COMPACT_ATOMS: atom_id res chain seq x y z
N MET A 1 -36.08 48.30 -21.81
CA MET A 1 -35.90 48.29 -20.35
C MET A 1 -35.32 46.93 -20.00
N LEU A 2 -33.98 46.86 -19.99
CA LEU A 2 -33.07 45.84 -19.43
C LEU A 2 -33.40 44.33 -19.62
N ASP A 3 -32.93 43.74 -20.72
CA ASP A 3 -32.65 42.30 -20.82
C ASP A 3 -31.40 41.96 -20.00
N GLY A 4 -31.60 41.35 -18.83
CA GLY A 4 -30.55 40.86 -17.94
C GLY A 4 -29.98 39.51 -18.40
N HIS A 5 -29.38 39.45 -19.58
CA HIS A 5 -28.54 38.32 -19.98
C HIS A 5 -27.21 38.38 -19.21
N ILE A 6 -27.15 37.73 -18.05
CA ILE A 6 -25.90 37.43 -17.36
C ILE A 6 -25.12 36.43 -18.22
N ARG A 7 -24.23 36.93 -19.08
CA ARG A 7 -23.21 36.09 -19.71
C ARG A 7 -22.18 35.78 -18.61
N PRO A 8 -21.85 34.51 -18.33
CA PRO A 8 -20.75 34.21 -17.44
C PRO A 8 -19.47 34.79 -18.06
N GLU A 9 -18.82 35.69 -17.35
CA GLU A 9 -17.56 36.27 -17.81
C GLU A 9 -16.52 35.15 -17.88
N PRO A 10 -15.76 35.01 -18.98
CA PRO A 10 -14.69 34.05 -19.02
C PRO A 10 -13.67 34.46 -17.96
N ILE A 11 -13.45 33.58 -16.98
CA ILE A 11 -12.39 33.73 -15.97
C ILE A 11 -11.05 33.61 -16.69
N VAL A 12 -10.62 34.70 -17.30
CA VAL A 12 -9.32 34.85 -17.93
C VAL A 12 -8.28 34.87 -16.81
N GLY A 13 -7.43 33.85 -16.77
CA GLY A 13 -6.11 33.97 -16.15
C GLY A 13 -5.97 33.50 -14.70
N GLN A 14 -6.55 32.36 -14.31
CA GLN A 14 -5.97 31.61 -13.20
C GLN A 14 -4.82 30.73 -13.74
N HIS A 15 -3.66 31.34 -13.99
CA HIS A 15 -2.41 30.60 -14.00
C HIS A 15 -2.15 30.18 -12.55
N ARG A 16 -2.90 29.16 -12.09
CA ARG A 16 -2.62 28.49 -10.84
C ARG A 16 -1.26 27.85 -11.03
N ILE A 17 -0.22 28.51 -10.51
CA ILE A 17 0.96 27.85 -9.94
C ILE A 17 0.52 27.03 -8.72
N GLY A 18 -0.48 26.17 -8.93
CA GLY A 18 -1.00 25.21 -7.99
C GLY A 18 -0.57 23.85 -8.51
N ILE A 19 0.20 23.14 -7.71
CA ILE A 19 0.54 21.75 -7.98
C ILE A 19 -0.79 20.99 -8.10
N ASP A 20 -1.04 20.41 -9.27
CA ASP A 20 -2.21 19.57 -9.49
C ASP A 20 -1.93 18.16 -8.96
N TRP A 21 -2.30 17.95 -7.69
CA TRP A 21 -2.04 16.72 -6.95
C TRP A 21 -2.75 15.50 -7.51
N LEU A 22 -3.93 15.67 -8.13
CA LEU A 22 -4.77 14.58 -8.63
C LEU A 22 -4.88 14.58 -10.16
N GLY A 23 -4.63 15.70 -10.84
CA GLY A 23 -4.63 15.79 -12.29
C GLY A 23 -3.25 15.57 -12.95
N SER A 24 -2.22 15.22 -12.16
CA SER A 24 -0.92 14.79 -12.68
C SER A 24 -0.76 13.27 -12.66
N PRO A 25 -0.34 12.62 -13.77
CA PRO A 25 -0.15 11.16 -13.85
C PRO A 25 0.97 10.64 -12.96
N ILE A 26 1.82 11.53 -12.45
CA ILE A 26 2.90 11.18 -11.52
C ILE A 26 2.45 11.41 -10.07
N LEU A 27 1.76 12.53 -9.80
CA LEU A 27 1.41 12.89 -8.42
C LEU A 27 0.19 12.12 -7.91
N ALA A 28 -0.80 11.86 -8.77
CA ALA A 28 -2.01 11.14 -8.39
C ALA A 28 -1.73 9.76 -7.77
N PRO A 29 -0.92 8.86 -8.39
CA PRO A 29 -0.59 7.58 -7.77
C PRO A 29 0.25 7.72 -6.50
N LEU A 30 1.12 8.74 -6.40
CA LEU A 30 1.90 9.00 -5.19
C LEU A 30 1.03 9.43 -4.02
N VAL A 31 0.04 10.29 -4.26
CA VAL A 31 -0.94 10.72 -3.25
C VAL A 31 -1.72 9.51 -2.75
N ILE A 32 -2.20 8.64 -3.65
CA ILE A 32 -2.87 7.38 -3.30
C ILE A 32 -1.96 6.47 -2.47
N ALA A 33 -0.70 6.29 -2.89
CA ALA A 33 0.27 5.48 -2.15
C ALA A 33 0.50 6.04 -0.73
N LEU A 34 0.60 7.35 -0.56
CA LEU A 34 0.78 8.00 0.74
C LEU A 34 -0.45 7.82 1.64
N MET A 35 -1.66 7.97 1.10
CA MET A 35 -2.88 7.70 1.86
C MET A 35 -2.98 6.24 2.29
N MET A 36 -2.57 5.31 1.42
CA MET A 36 -2.52 3.89 1.74
C MET A 36 -1.51 3.61 2.86
N ALA A 37 -0.31 4.18 2.77
CA ALA A 37 0.69 4.07 3.82
C ALA A 37 0.15 4.60 5.16
N TRP A 38 -0.49 5.78 5.14
CA TRP A 38 -1.15 6.35 6.32
C TRP A 38 -2.26 5.45 6.87
N LYS A 39 -3.12 4.90 6.01
CA LYS A 39 -4.23 4.02 6.40
C LYS A 39 -3.75 2.79 7.16
N PHE A 40 -2.64 2.19 6.73
CA PHE A 40 -2.13 0.94 7.31
C PHE A 40 -1.08 1.12 8.40
N VAL A 41 -0.55 2.33 8.60
CA VAL A 41 0.55 2.58 9.56
C VAL A 41 0.18 2.11 10.98
N GLY A 42 -1.04 2.42 11.44
CA GLY A 42 -1.48 2.04 12.80
C GLY A 42 -1.64 0.52 12.96
N TYR A 43 -2.17 -0.15 11.93
CA TYR A 43 -2.33 -1.59 11.94
C TYR A 43 -0.98 -2.32 12.01
N TYR A 44 -0.02 -1.92 11.16
CA TYR A 44 1.30 -2.54 11.17
C TYR A 44 2.12 -2.17 12.40
N ALA A 45 1.98 -0.94 12.93
CA ALA A 45 2.62 -0.55 14.18
C ALA A 45 2.21 -1.45 15.35
N LEU A 46 0.91 -1.83 15.44
CA LEU A 46 0.44 -2.76 16.47
C LEU A 46 1.04 -4.16 16.32
N LEU A 47 1.18 -4.66 15.09
CA LEU A 47 1.82 -5.96 14.84
C LEU A 47 3.30 -5.95 15.22
N PHE A 48 4.02 -4.87 14.93
CA PHE A 48 5.41 -4.71 15.35
C PHE A 48 5.54 -4.52 16.87
N LEU A 49 4.63 -3.78 17.50
CA LEU A 49 4.60 -3.61 18.95
C LEU A 49 4.39 -4.96 19.65
N SER A 50 3.41 -5.76 19.19
CA SER A 50 3.19 -7.10 19.72
C SER A 50 4.43 -8.00 19.54
N GLY A 51 5.13 -7.87 18.41
CA GLY A 51 6.42 -8.53 18.20
C GLY A 51 7.48 -8.10 19.20
N LEU A 52 7.62 -6.79 19.42
CA LEU A 52 8.58 -6.23 20.38
C LEU A 52 8.30 -6.68 21.81
N GLU A 53 7.02 -6.75 22.21
CA GLU A 53 6.59 -7.21 23.53
C GLU A 53 6.87 -8.71 23.76
N SER A 54 6.93 -9.50 22.69
CA SER A 54 7.26 -10.93 22.76
C SER A 54 8.73 -11.21 23.07
N ILE A 55 9.62 -10.21 22.90
CA ILE A 55 11.06 -10.36 23.14
C ILE A 55 11.34 -10.26 24.66
N PRO A 56 11.84 -11.32 25.31
CA PRO A 56 12.11 -11.30 26.75
C PRO A 56 13.16 -10.26 27.12
N LYS A 57 13.03 -9.64 28.29
CA LYS A 57 13.96 -8.59 28.76
C LYS A 57 15.37 -9.13 28.98
N GLU A 58 15.47 -10.40 29.37
CA GLU A 58 16.72 -11.11 29.64
C GLU A 58 17.62 -11.17 28.40
N VAL A 59 17.04 -11.25 27.20
CA VAL A 59 17.80 -11.23 25.93
C VAL A 59 18.49 -9.88 25.73
N TYR A 60 17.83 -8.80 26.14
CA TYR A 60 18.38 -7.47 26.05
C TYR A 60 19.47 -7.21 27.09
N GLU A 61 19.30 -7.73 28.31
CA GLU A 61 20.31 -7.67 29.35
C GLU A 61 21.56 -8.47 28.96
N ALA A 62 21.39 -9.68 28.42
CA ALA A 62 22.48 -10.49 27.89
C ALA A 62 23.24 -9.78 26.76
N ALA A 63 22.50 -9.18 25.81
CA ALA A 63 23.10 -8.40 24.73
C ALA A 63 23.92 -7.21 25.25
N GLU A 64 23.47 -6.55 26.31
CA GLU A 64 24.20 -5.45 26.94
C GLU A 64 25.49 -5.94 27.62
N MET A 65 25.44 -7.10 28.28
CA MET A 65 26.63 -7.77 28.84
C MET A 65 27.66 -8.14 27.76
N ASP A 66 27.21 -8.52 26.56
CA ASP A 66 28.06 -8.79 25.38
C ASP A 66 28.51 -7.51 24.65
N GLY A 67 28.24 -6.33 25.21
CA GLY A 67 28.63 -5.03 24.64
C GLY A 67 27.83 -4.64 23.39
N ALA A 68 26.62 -5.16 23.20
CA ALA A 68 25.70 -4.73 22.17
C ALA A 68 24.77 -3.63 22.71
N VAL A 69 25.22 -2.36 22.61
CA VAL A 69 24.48 -1.18 23.07
C VAL A 69 24.06 -0.26 21.93
N GLY A 70 23.01 0.54 22.14
CA GLY A 70 22.49 1.52 21.17
C GLY A 70 22.06 0.89 19.85
N TRP A 71 22.55 1.42 18.73
CA TRP A 71 22.23 0.91 17.39
C TRP A 71 22.70 -0.53 17.15
N LYS A 72 23.77 -0.97 17.81
CA LYS A 72 24.25 -2.36 17.68
C LYS A 72 23.18 -3.34 18.16
N ARG A 73 22.49 -3.04 19.27
CA ARG A 73 21.36 -3.82 19.80
C ARG A 73 20.19 -3.87 18.83
N VAL A 74 19.83 -2.74 18.21
CA VAL A 74 18.71 -2.67 17.27
C VAL A 74 18.96 -3.58 16.06
N TRP A 75 20.13 -3.46 15.43
CA TRP A 75 20.44 -4.20 14.21
C TRP A 75 20.78 -5.68 14.42
N HIS A 76 21.40 -6.04 15.55
CA HIS A 76 21.88 -7.40 15.79
C HIS A 76 20.99 -8.22 16.73
N VAL A 77 20.06 -7.59 17.45
CA VAL A 77 19.17 -8.28 18.40
C VAL A 77 17.71 -8.03 18.03
N THR A 78 17.26 -6.77 18.09
CA THR A 78 15.84 -6.45 17.90
C THR A 78 15.32 -6.78 16.50
N ILE A 79 16.00 -6.36 15.44
CA ILE A 79 15.55 -6.60 14.05
C ILE A 79 15.50 -8.10 13.72
N PRO A 80 16.55 -8.90 14.00
CA PRO A 80 16.50 -10.35 13.81
C PRO A 80 15.36 -11.02 14.57
N MET A 81 15.14 -10.66 15.84
CA MET A 81 14.07 -11.24 16.65
C MET A 81 12.67 -10.79 16.23
N LEU A 82 12.54 -9.65 15.57
CA LEU A 82 11.28 -9.17 14.98
C LEU A 82 10.94 -9.84 13.65
N TYR A 83 11.79 -10.74 13.14
CA TYR A 83 11.56 -11.41 11.87
C TYR A 83 10.15 -12.04 11.73
N PRO A 84 9.57 -12.71 12.74
CA PRO A 84 8.20 -13.25 12.65
C PRO A 84 7.14 -12.15 12.41
N SER A 85 7.32 -10.97 13.00
CA SER A 85 6.44 -9.82 12.76
C SER A 85 6.63 -9.26 11.36
N PHE A 86 7.87 -9.11 10.89
CA PHE A 86 8.14 -8.69 9.50
C PHE A 86 7.54 -9.66 8.49
N TYR A 87 7.66 -10.97 8.74
CA TYR A 87 7.06 -12.00 7.92
C TYR A 87 5.54 -11.82 7.84
N THR A 88 4.87 -11.72 8.99
CA THR A 88 3.41 -11.56 9.06
C THR A 88 2.95 -10.28 8.36
N VAL A 89 3.56 -9.14 8.66
CA VAL A 89 3.24 -7.84 8.05
C VAL A 89 3.41 -7.89 6.53
N THR A 90 4.49 -8.49 6.04
CA THR A 90 4.77 -8.57 4.59
C THR A 90 3.71 -9.41 3.87
N ILE A 91 3.34 -10.57 4.41
CA ILE A 91 2.31 -11.43 3.80
C ILE A 91 0.96 -10.71 3.76
N LEU A 92 0.58 -10.01 4.84
CA LEU A 92 -0.65 -9.21 4.88
C LEU A 92 -0.62 -8.05 3.88
N ALA A 93 0.51 -7.33 3.78
CA ALA A 93 0.67 -6.22 2.85
C ALA A 93 0.56 -6.68 1.39
N VAL A 94 1.21 -7.78 1.02
CA VAL A 94 1.14 -8.36 -0.33
C VAL A 94 -0.28 -8.80 -0.66
N GLY A 95 -0.99 -9.41 0.30
CA GLY A 95 -2.39 -9.81 0.10
C GLY A 95 -3.35 -8.65 -0.17
N LEU A 96 -3.05 -7.47 0.37
CA LEU A 96 -3.89 -6.27 0.21
C LEU A 96 -3.53 -5.43 -1.03
N MET A 97 -2.31 -5.59 -1.58
CA MET A 97 -1.79 -4.76 -2.68
C MET A 97 -2.65 -4.81 -3.95
N PHE A 98 -3.25 -5.95 -4.28
CA PHE A 98 -4.11 -6.13 -5.47
C PHE A 98 -5.60 -5.86 -5.17
N GLY A 99 -5.92 -5.48 -3.94
CA GLY A 99 -7.26 -5.16 -3.47
C GLY A 99 -7.61 -3.67 -3.50
N ILE A 100 -6.74 -2.82 -4.04
CA ILE A 100 -6.91 -1.37 -4.03
C ILE A 100 -8.02 -0.96 -5.00
N PHE A 101 -9.09 -0.37 -4.46
CA PHE A 101 -10.27 0.04 -5.22
C PHE A 101 -10.74 1.44 -4.82
N THR A 102 -11.04 1.62 -3.54
CA THR A 102 -11.74 2.80 -3.02
C THR A 102 -10.98 4.10 -3.30
N GLU A 103 -9.67 4.12 -3.09
CA GLU A 103 -8.87 5.33 -3.18
C GLU A 103 -8.76 5.81 -4.65
N PRO A 104 -8.35 4.98 -5.63
CA PRO A 104 -8.42 5.34 -7.04
C PRO A 104 -9.81 5.73 -7.52
N TYR A 105 -10.84 4.97 -7.12
CA TYR A 105 -12.22 5.19 -7.54
C TYR A 105 -12.74 6.57 -7.08
N VAL A 106 -12.62 6.87 -5.78
CA VAL A 106 -13.18 8.09 -5.20
C VAL A 106 -12.40 9.33 -5.61
N LEU A 107 -11.08 9.25 -5.72
CA LEU A 107 -10.24 10.43 -5.87
C LEU A 107 -9.95 10.80 -7.32
N THR A 108 -9.91 9.80 -8.21
CA THR A 108 -9.39 10.01 -9.57
C THR A 108 -10.18 9.30 -10.66
N GLY A 109 -11.08 8.38 -10.29
CA GLY A 109 -11.75 7.50 -11.26
C GLY A 109 -10.78 6.65 -12.08
N GLY A 110 -9.55 6.41 -11.60
CA GLY A 110 -8.50 5.71 -12.33
C GLY A 110 -7.59 6.59 -13.20
N GLY A 111 -7.81 7.91 -13.22
CA GLY A 111 -7.00 8.87 -13.96
C GLY A 111 -5.89 9.56 -13.16
N PRO A 112 -5.20 10.54 -13.78
CA PRO A 112 -5.26 10.88 -15.21
C PRO A 112 -4.49 9.84 -16.04
N GLU A 113 -4.81 9.71 -17.34
CA GLU A 113 -4.11 8.80 -18.27
C GLU A 113 -3.96 7.35 -17.76
N TYR A 114 -4.98 6.81 -17.09
CA TYR A 114 -4.94 5.48 -16.47
C TYR A 114 -3.86 5.31 -15.37
N ALA A 115 -3.24 6.38 -14.88
CA ALA A 115 -2.10 6.31 -13.95
C ALA A 115 -2.44 5.72 -12.58
N THR A 116 -3.70 5.82 -12.14
CA THR A 116 -4.17 5.25 -10.86
C THR A 116 -5.08 4.05 -11.07
N HIS A 117 -5.18 3.56 -12.31
CA HIS A 117 -6.10 2.50 -12.67
C HIS A 117 -5.66 1.15 -12.08
N THR A 118 -6.53 0.54 -11.28
CA THR A 118 -6.26 -0.74 -10.62
C THR A 118 -7.10 -1.88 -11.18
N TRP A 119 -6.69 -3.12 -10.89
CA TRP A 119 -7.44 -4.33 -11.25
C TRP A 119 -8.88 -4.30 -10.73
N GLN A 120 -9.08 -3.88 -9.48
CA GLN A 120 -10.42 -3.82 -8.88
C GLN A 120 -11.29 -2.75 -9.55
N LEU A 121 -10.69 -1.63 -9.94
CA LEU A 121 -11.39 -0.59 -10.68
C LEU A 121 -11.81 -1.09 -12.07
N GLU A 122 -10.93 -1.81 -12.78
CA GLU A 122 -11.29 -2.41 -14.07
C GLU A 122 -12.43 -3.42 -13.94
N ILE A 123 -12.39 -4.29 -12.92
CA ILE A 123 -13.46 -5.26 -12.64
C ILE A 123 -14.79 -4.53 -12.41
N TYR A 124 -14.77 -3.46 -11.61
CA TYR A 124 -15.95 -2.65 -11.34
C TYR A 124 -16.50 -2.00 -12.62
N ASN A 125 -15.65 -1.31 -13.38
CA ASN A 125 -16.04 -0.62 -14.62
C ASN A 125 -16.63 -1.61 -15.63
N GLN A 126 -16.04 -2.80 -15.76
CA GLN A 126 -16.53 -3.81 -16.70
C GLN A 126 -17.84 -4.44 -16.25
N ALA A 127 -17.98 -4.78 -14.98
CA ALA A 127 -19.18 -5.44 -14.46
C ALA A 127 -20.38 -4.49 -14.34
N PHE A 128 -20.17 -3.24 -13.91
CA PHE A 128 -21.25 -2.34 -13.51
C PHE A 128 -21.46 -1.16 -14.44
N GLU A 129 -20.41 -0.61 -15.07
CA GLU A 129 -20.58 0.50 -16.02
C GLU A 129 -20.82 0.01 -17.44
N LYS A 130 -20.00 -0.94 -17.89
CA LYS A 130 -20.07 -1.52 -19.26
C LYS A 130 -21.00 -2.71 -19.37
N LEU A 131 -21.54 -3.20 -18.24
CA LEU A 131 -22.42 -4.38 -18.16
C LEU A 131 -21.83 -5.66 -18.81
N ASN A 132 -20.50 -5.74 -18.88
CA ASN A 132 -19.75 -6.88 -19.40
C ASN A 132 -19.21 -7.74 -18.25
N ALA A 133 -20.14 -8.35 -17.51
CA ALA A 133 -19.82 -9.17 -16.34
C ALA A 133 -18.92 -10.37 -16.69
N GLY A 134 -19.02 -10.92 -17.91
CA GLY A 134 -18.17 -12.01 -18.37
C GLY A 134 -16.69 -11.61 -18.42
N TYR A 135 -16.39 -10.46 -19.02
CA TYR A 135 -15.03 -9.92 -19.06
C TYR A 135 -14.55 -9.52 -17.65
N GLY A 136 -15.38 -8.82 -16.87
CA GLY A 136 -15.03 -8.44 -15.50
C GLY A 136 -14.69 -9.64 -14.61
N THR A 137 -15.42 -10.75 -14.76
CA THR A 137 -15.14 -12.01 -14.04
C THR A 137 -13.82 -12.63 -14.48
N ALA A 138 -13.49 -12.61 -15.78
CA ALA A 138 -12.21 -13.12 -16.26
C ALA A 138 -11.03 -12.32 -15.67
N VAL A 139 -11.14 -10.98 -15.62
CA VAL A 139 -10.13 -10.12 -14.98
C VAL A 139 -10.03 -10.42 -13.49
N ALA A 140 -11.15 -10.64 -12.79
CA ALA A 140 -11.16 -11.00 -11.37
C ALA A 140 -10.46 -12.33 -11.07
N ILE A 141 -10.65 -13.35 -11.92
CA ILE A 141 -9.96 -14.64 -11.80
C ILE A 141 -8.45 -14.45 -11.99
N ILE A 142 -8.03 -13.71 -13.02
CA ILE A 142 -6.61 -13.41 -13.26
C ILE A 142 -6.00 -12.66 -12.07
N ASN A 143 -6.68 -11.63 -11.58
CA ASN A 143 -6.24 -10.87 -10.41
C ASN A 143 -6.06 -11.78 -9.17
N SER A 144 -6.98 -12.72 -8.96
CA SER A 144 -6.91 -13.69 -7.87
C SER A 144 -5.68 -14.59 -7.99
N ILE A 145 -5.44 -15.15 -9.19
CA ILE A 145 -4.26 -15.98 -9.46
C ILE A 145 -2.97 -15.19 -9.20
N VAL A 146 -2.88 -13.95 -9.70
CA VAL A 146 -1.71 -13.08 -9.50
C VAL A 146 -1.50 -12.76 -8.02
N THR A 147 -2.58 -12.52 -7.28
CA THR A 147 -2.52 -12.27 -5.84
C THR A 147 -1.96 -13.48 -5.09
N PHE A 148 -2.51 -14.69 -5.32
CA PHE A 148 -2.01 -15.90 -4.67
C PHE A 148 -0.58 -16.26 -5.08
N ALA A 149 -0.24 -16.07 -6.36
CA ALA A 149 1.12 -16.28 -6.84
C ALA A 149 2.11 -15.32 -6.17
N SER A 150 1.74 -14.04 -6.01
CA SER A 150 2.56 -13.05 -5.33
C SER A 150 2.78 -13.43 -3.86
N ILE A 151 1.72 -13.78 -3.13
CA ILE A 151 1.83 -14.25 -1.75
C ILE A 151 2.76 -15.46 -1.66
N PHE A 152 2.60 -16.45 -2.55
CA PHE A 152 3.45 -17.64 -2.56
C PHE A 152 4.93 -17.31 -2.79
N VAL A 153 5.22 -16.43 -3.75
CA VAL A 153 6.59 -15.97 -4.06
C VAL A 153 7.19 -15.26 -2.85
N PHE A 154 6.50 -14.27 -2.29
CA PHE A 154 6.99 -13.53 -1.11
C PHE A 154 7.20 -14.45 0.09
N ARG A 155 6.28 -15.38 0.33
CA ARG A 155 6.41 -16.39 1.39
C ARG A 155 7.69 -17.22 1.21
N LYS A 156 7.92 -17.75 0.02
CA LYS A 156 9.11 -18.56 -0.29
C LYS A 156 10.42 -17.77 -0.21
N VAL A 157 10.40 -16.52 -0.64
CA VAL A 157 11.56 -15.62 -0.55
C VAL A 157 11.90 -15.34 0.92
N LEU A 158 10.90 -15.03 1.73
CA LEU A 158 11.08 -14.79 3.16
C LEU A 158 11.56 -16.05 3.88
N GLU A 159 10.86 -17.19 3.74
CA GLU A 159 11.29 -18.49 4.31
C GLU A 159 12.77 -18.77 4.00
N LYS A 160 13.17 -18.67 2.73
CA LYS A 160 14.57 -18.91 2.33
C LYS A 160 15.55 -17.92 2.94
N TRP A 161 15.15 -16.66 3.11
CA TRP A 161 15.98 -15.62 3.69
C TRP A 161 16.11 -15.77 5.20
N GLY A 162 15.02 -16.07 5.91
CA GLY A 162 14.99 -16.38 7.33
C GLY A 162 15.85 -17.61 7.66
N GLY A 163 15.68 -18.70 6.92
CA GLY A 163 16.49 -19.92 7.08
C GLY A 163 17.99 -19.70 6.82
N LYS A 164 18.36 -18.80 5.90
CA LYS A 164 19.79 -18.45 5.66
C LYS A 164 20.42 -17.72 6.84
N HIS A 165 19.65 -16.92 7.58
CA HIS A 165 20.15 -16.13 8.70
C HIS A 165 19.88 -16.80 10.07
N GLY A 166 19.22 -17.95 10.10
CA GLY A 166 18.89 -18.68 11.32
C GLY A 166 17.84 -17.99 12.18
N TRP A 167 16.88 -17.29 11.55
CA TRP A 167 15.83 -16.53 12.24
C TRP A 167 14.49 -17.28 12.33
N GLU A 168 14.52 -18.59 12.11
CA GLU A 168 13.37 -19.50 12.21
C GLU A 168 13.19 -20.07 13.62
#